data_AF-A0A958M8A5-F1
#
_entry.id   AF-A0A958M8A5-F1
#
_cell.length_a   1.000
_cell.length_b   1.000
_cell.length_c   1.000
_cell.angle_alpha   90.00
_cell.angle_beta   90.00
_cell.angle_gamma   90.00
#
_symmetry.space_group_name_H-M   'P 1'
#
loop_
_entity.id
_entity.type
_entity.pdbx_description
1 polymer ?
#
loop_
_entity_poly.entity_id
_entity_poly.type
_entity_poly.pdbx_seq_one_letter_code
_entity_poly.pdbx_strand_id
1 'polypeptide(L)'
;SLFAAYPISTTLRFEASGSAARYSSRVDQYVNYYSPYPVGGGNYVRGNYLDQKREKVDGGNGFGLYTVGGAVVGDNASFGLTAPLSGHRYRLGADQYIGEFNFTGVTADFRQYKYLKPISLAFRAMHYGRYGGNSEELYPLYLGSPWYLRGLNSQSAVDIFARNNRDFDELVGSKIFVSNFEIRLPFTGPEQIALIKSGFLFSDLNLFVDAGVAWYDFDQFKSAGELPGRFVNAKPIVTTGVSLRVNLFGALVLEPYYARPLLQESKWVFGLNFIPGW
;
A
#
# COMPACT_ATOMS: atom_id res chain seq x y z
N SER A 1 0.39 10.59 -20.88
CA SER A 1 -0.52 9.43 -20.80
C SER A 1 -1.83 9.78 -21.50
N LEU A 2 -2.60 8.77 -21.90
CA LEU A 2 -3.92 8.87 -22.48
C LEU A 2 -4.87 7.99 -21.66
N PHE A 3 -6.09 8.45 -21.45
CA PHE A 3 -7.14 7.74 -20.72
C PHE A 3 -8.48 7.98 -21.41
N ALA A 4 -9.26 6.92 -21.56
CA ALA A 4 -10.61 6.97 -22.07
C ALA A 4 -11.53 6.13 -21.17
N ALA A 5 -12.76 6.62 -20.97
CA ALA A 5 -13.80 5.89 -20.26
C ALA A 5 -15.10 5.88 -21.07
N TYR A 6 -15.68 4.70 -21.23
CA TYR A 6 -16.96 4.49 -21.90
C TYR A 6 -18.02 4.08 -20.87
N PRO A 7 -18.98 4.96 -20.53
CA PRO A 7 -20.06 4.64 -19.60
C PRO A 7 -21.07 3.70 -20.27
N ILE A 8 -21.28 2.52 -19.68
CA ILE A 8 -22.33 1.57 -20.09
C ILE A 8 -23.65 1.95 -19.39
N SER A 9 -23.57 2.38 -18.14
CA SER A 9 -24.70 2.88 -17.35
C SER A 9 -24.22 3.98 -16.39
N THR A 10 -25.11 4.51 -15.56
CA THR A 10 -24.77 5.46 -14.49
C THR A 10 -23.82 4.88 -13.44
N THR A 11 -23.71 3.55 -13.35
CA THR A 11 -22.92 2.85 -12.33
C THR A 11 -21.89 1.89 -12.91
N LEU A 12 -21.79 1.76 -14.24
CA LEU A 12 -20.89 0.82 -14.91
C LEU A 12 -20.18 1.48 -16.08
N ARG A 13 -18.85 1.31 -16.15
CA ARG A 13 -18.03 1.82 -17.25
C ARG A 13 -16.89 0.88 -17.61
N PHE A 14 -16.47 0.95 -18.87
CA PHE A 14 -15.17 0.46 -19.32
C PHE A 14 -14.16 1.60 -19.31
N GLU A 15 -12.94 1.32 -18.87
CA GLU A 15 -11.81 2.24 -18.90
C GLU A 15 -10.70 1.64 -19.78
N ALA A 16 -10.01 2.49 -20.54
CA ALA A 16 -8.80 2.14 -21.28
C ALA A 16 -7.73 3.19 -21.02
N SER A 17 -6.48 2.76 -20.87
CA SER A 17 -5.35 3.63 -20.57
C SER A 17 -4.14 3.26 -21.40
N GLY A 18 -3.32 4.27 -21.72
CA GLY A 18 -2.04 4.09 -22.37
C GLY A 18 -1.04 5.12 -21.86
N SER A 19 0.20 4.72 -21.55
CA SER A 19 1.25 5.66 -21.19
C SER A 19 2.62 5.24 -21.72
N ALA A 20 3.47 6.24 -21.91
CA ALA A 20 4.84 6.08 -22.35
C ALA A 20 5.72 6.97 -21.47
N ALA A 21 6.81 6.40 -20.97
CA ALA A 21 7.80 7.09 -20.15
C ALA A 21 9.20 6.71 -20.66
N ARG A 22 10.11 7.69 -20.65
CA ARG A 22 11.53 7.49 -20.95
C ARG A 22 12.32 7.93 -19.72
N TYR A 23 13.08 7.00 -19.16
CA TYR A 23 13.98 7.25 -18.04
C TYR A 23 15.38 7.44 -18.59
N SER A 24 16.07 8.47 -18.11
CA SER A 24 17.47 8.74 -18.42
C SER A 24 18.26 8.79 -17.13
N SER A 25 19.44 8.17 -17.12
CA SER A 25 20.36 8.24 -15.98
C SER A 25 21.47 9.25 -16.25
N ARG A 26 21.92 9.89 -15.17
CA ARG A 26 23.13 10.71 -15.15
C ARG A 26 23.81 10.49 -13.81
N VAL A 27 25.11 10.22 -13.86
CA VAL A 27 25.94 10.13 -12.67
C VAL A 27 27.01 11.23 -12.74
N ASP A 28 27.08 12.03 -11.68
CA ASP A 28 28.15 13.00 -11.48
C ASP A 28 28.99 12.52 -10.29
N GLN A 29 30.28 12.31 -10.53
CA GLN A 29 31.25 11.91 -9.52
C GLN A 29 31.90 13.16 -8.92
N TYR A 30 31.94 13.22 -7.59
CA TYR A 30 32.55 14.31 -6.82
C TYR A 30 33.81 13.80 -6.11
N VAL A 31 34.96 14.27 -6.54
CA VAL A 31 36.26 13.95 -5.95
C VAL A 31 36.69 15.11 -5.06
N ASN A 32 36.66 14.88 -3.75
CA ASN A 32 37.07 15.87 -2.75
C ASN A 32 38.53 15.68 -2.36
N TYR A 33 39.33 16.73 -2.48
CA TYR A 33 40.72 16.77 -2.07
C TYR A 33 40.83 17.39 -0.68
N TYR A 34 41.62 16.76 0.19
CA TYR A 34 41.89 17.22 1.55
C TYR A 34 43.40 17.26 1.78
N SER A 35 43.85 18.22 2.59
CA SER A 35 45.23 18.27 3.06
C SER A 35 45.47 17.08 3.99
N PRO A 36 46.58 16.35 3.86
CA PRO A 36 46.96 15.36 4.85
C PRO A 36 47.34 16.08 6.16
N TYR A 37 46.81 15.63 7.30
CA TYR A 37 47.18 16.13 8.63
C TYR A 37 47.96 15.04 9.40
N PRO A 38 49.24 15.26 9.73
CA PRO A 38 50.04 14.25 10.41
C PRO A 38 49.62 14.08 11.88
N VAL A 39 49.46 12.84 12.33
CA VAL A 39 49.11 12.50 13.73
C VAL A 39 50.21 11.75 14.48
N GLY A 40 51.41 11.70 13.90
CA GLY A 40 52.58 11.02 14.48
C GLY A 40 52.73 9.55 14.02
N GLY A 41 53.93 9.01 14.18
CA GLY A 41 54.24 7.61 13.81
C GLY A 41 54.16 7.30 12.32
N GLY A 42 54.28 8.30 11.44
CA GLY A 42 54.12 8.15 9.98
C GLY A 42 52.67 8.10 9.48
N ASN A 43 51.69 8.29 10.37
CA ASN A 43 50.27 8.25 10.02
C ASN A 43 49.71 9.64 9.70
N TYR A 44 48.77 9.68 8.75
CA TYR A 44 48.05 10.88 8.32
C TYR A 44 46.54 10.68 8.46
N VAL A 45 45.84 11.73 8.87
CA VAL A 45 44.38 11.79 8.86
C VAL A 45 43.89 12.88 7.92
N ARG A 46 42.59 12.86 7.61
CA ARG A 46 41.95 13.89 6.77
C ARG A 46 42.05 15.26 7.46
N GLY A 47 42.78 16.19 6.87
CA GLY A 47 42.87 17.58 7.30
C GLY A 47 41.90 18.50 6.56
N ASN A 48 42.30 19.76 6.35
CA ASN A 48 41.45 20.78 5.73
C ASN A 48 41.03 20.41 4.31
N TYR A 49 39.78 20.71 3.97
CA TYR A 49 39.30 20.60 2.60
C TYR A 49 40.07 21.57 1.69
N LEU A 50 40.52 21.07 0.54
CA LEU A 50 41.33 21.83 -0.42
C LEU A 50 40.52 22.19 -1.66
N ASP A 51 39.87 21.21 -2.28
CA ASP A 51 39.20 21.38 -3.58
C ASP A 51 38.18 20.26 -3.81
N GLN A 52 37.26 20.46 -4.75
CA GLN A 52 36.34 19.43 -5.24
C GLN A 52 36.30 19.48 -6.77
N LYS A 53 36.58 18.34 -7.38
CA LYS A 53 36.34 18.14 -8.81
C LYS A 53 35.03 17.41 -9.01
N ARG A 54 34.24 17.91 -9.95
CA ARG A 54 33.03 17.25 -10.44
C ARG A 54 33.30 16.74 -11.85
N GLU A 55 33.13 15.45 -12.05
CA GLU A 55 33.24 14.82 -13.37
C GLU A 55 31.95 14.06 -13.70
N LYS A 56 31.48 14.21 -14.93
CA LYS A 56 30.34 13.43 -15.40
C LYS A 56 30.86 12.07 -15.84
N VAL A 57 30.39 11.01 -15.20
CA VAL A 57 30.73 9.62 -15.54
C VAL A 57 29.56 8.94 -16.24
N ASP A 58 29.81 7.77 -16.82
CA ASP A 58 28.74 6.99 -17.45
C ASP A 58 27.70 6.61 -16.38
N GLY A 59 26.45 7.05 -16.62
CA GLY A 59 25.33 6.77 -15.73
C GLY A 59 24.55 5.53 -16.12
N GLY A 60 24.98 4.82 -17.17
CA GLY A 60 24.25 3.73 -17.78
C GLY A 60 23.21 4.22 -18.80
N ASN A 61 22.69 3.26 -19.57
CA ASN A 61 21.70 3.55 -20.60
C ASN A 61 20.34 3.93 -19.99
N GLY A 62 19.71 4.95 -20.56
CA GLY A 62 18.30 5.22 -20.29
C GLY A 62 17.40 4.11 -20.85
N PHE A 63 16.25 3.90 -20.25
CA PHE A 63 15.28 2.89 -20.65
C PHE A 63 13.88 3.47 -20.92
N GLY A 64 13.11 2.79 -21.76
CA GLY A 64 11.72 3.15 -22.07
C GLY A 64 10.76 2.22 -21.34
N LEU A 65 9.64 2.75 -20.86
CA LEU A 65 8.57 1.98 -20.29
C LEU A 65 7.24 2.43 -20.88
N TYR A 66 6.49 1.48 -21.43
CA TYR A 66 5.20 1.69 -22.04
C TYR A 66 4.18 0.83 -21.33
N THR A 67 2.97 1.35 -21.19
CA THR A 67 1.85 0.65 -20.55
C THR A 67 0.60 0.81 -21.41
N VAL A 68 -0.15 -0.27 -21.53
CA VAL A 68 -1.49 -0.28 -22.11
C VAL A 68 -2.37 -1.14 -21.24
N GLY A 69 -3.58 -0.70 -20.95
CA GLY A 69 -4.46 -1.41 -20.04
C GLY A 69 -5.92 -1.09 -20.24
N GLY A 70 -6.74 -1.91 -19.58
CA GLY A 70 -8.18 -1.76 -19.56
C GLY A 70 -8.78 -2.24 -18.25
N ALA A 71 -9.92 -1.67 -17.88
CA ALA A 71 -10.65 -2.06 -16.68
C ALA A 71 -12.16 -1.97 -16.86
N VAL A 72 -12.88 -2.84 -16.15
CA VAL A 72 -14.33 -2.72 -15.91
C VAL A 72 -14.51 -2.16 -14.51
N VAL A 73 -15.26 -1.07 -14.39
CA VAL A 73 -15.50 -0.42 -13.11
C VAL A 73 -16.99 -0.27 -12.86
N GLY A 74 -17.45 -0.86 -11.76
CA GLY A 74 -18.80 -0.66 -11.23
C GLY A 74 -18.75 0.17 -9.95
N ASP A 75 -19.57 1.19 -9.85
CA ASP A 75 -19.66 2.05 -8.65
C ASP A 75 -21.08 2.58 -8.49
N ASN A 76 -21.76 2.14 -7.43
CA ASN A 76 -23.04 2.71 -6.99
C ASN A 76 -23.02 3.08 -5.50
N ALA A 77 -21.81 3.31 -4.95
CA ALA A 77 -21.65 3.61 -3.55
C ALA A 77 -22.20 4.99 -3.20
N SER A 78 -23.01 5.03 -2.14
CA SER A 78 -23.49 6.28 -1.54
C SER A 78 -22.63 6.63 -0.34
N PHE A 79 -22.00 7.80 -0.37
CA PHE A 79 -21.17 8.30 0.73
C PHE A 79 -22.00 8.75 1.92
N GLY A 80 -21.48 8.45 3.11
CA GLY A 80 -21.93 9.02 4.38
C GLY A 80 -21.02 10.17 4.81
N LEU A 81 -20.60 10.17 6.08
CA LEU A 81 -19.84 11.26 6.70
C LEU A 81 -18.35 11.23 6.37
N THR A 82 -17.73 10.05 6.53
CA THR A 82 -16.29 9.88 6.31
C THR A 82 -15.94 8.73 5.35
N ALA A 83 -16.94 7.93 4.98
CA ALA A 83 -16.81 6.74 4.15
C ALA A 83 -18.13 6.39 3.43
N PRO A 84 -18.11 5.50 2.42
CA PRO A 84 -19.32 4.88 1.87
C PRO A 84 -20.19 4.22 2.94
N LEU A 85 -21.50 4.48 2.86
CA LEU A 85 -22.51 3.97 3.80
C LEU A 85 -23.29 2.78 3.21
N SER A 86 -23.58 2.81 1.90
CA SER A 86 -24.33 1.77 1.21
C SER A 86 -23.90 1.64 -0.26
N GLY A 87 -24.26 0.54 -0.90
CA GLY A 87 -23.91 0.24 -2.29
C GLY A 87 -22.68 -0.67 -2.39
N HIS A 88 -22.04 -0.67 -3.54
CA HIS A 88 -20.87 -1.48 -3.83
C HIS A 88 -19.96 -0.78 -4.85
N ARG A 89 -18.72 -1.25 -4.90
CA ARG A 89 -17.70 -0.80 -5.85
C ARG A 89 -16.91 -2.01 -6.30
N TYR A 90 -16.57 -2.08 -7.57
CA TYR A 90 -15.60 -3.04 -8.04
C TYR A 90 -14.78 -2.52 -9.20
N ARG A 91 -13.54 -3.02 -9.29
CA ARG A 91 -12.63 -2.79 -10.40
C ARG A 91 -11.98 -4.12 -10.77
N LEU A 92 -12.17 -4.53 -12.02
CA LEU A 92 -11.44 -5.64 -12.63
C LEU A 92 -10.59 -5.06 -13.76
N GLY A 93 -9.28 -5.15 -13.69
CA GLY A 93 -8.38 -4.53 -14.66
C GLY A 93 -7.14 -5.35 -14.96
N ALA A 94 -6.60 -5.14 -16.15
CA ALA A 94 -5.34 -5.70 -16.58
C ALA A 94 -4.53 -4.64 -17.34
N ASP A 95 -3.25 -4.54 -17.01
CA ASP A 95 -2.30 -3.59 -17.58
C ASP A 95 -1.06 -4.34 -18.06
N GLN A 96 -0.70 -4.20 -19.32
CA GLN A 96 0.53 -4.77 -19.88
C GLN A 96 1.64 -3.72 -19.85
N TYR A 97 2.77 -4.07 -19.22
CA TYR A 97 4.00 -3.29 -19.22
C TYR A 97 4.96 -3.82 -20.29
N ILE A 98 5.59 -2.91 -21.02
CA ILE A 98 6.44 -3.20 -22.19
C ILE A 98 7.68 -2.30 -22.14
N GLY A 99 8.86 -2.85 -22.43
CA GLY A 99 10.15 -2.12 -22.40
C GLY A 99 11.12 -2.77 -21.43
N GLU A 100 11.76 -1.97 -20.59
CA GLU A 100 12.69 -2.45 -19.54
C GLU A 100 12.05 -3.46 -18.60
N PHE A 101 10.80 -3.17 -18.21
CA PHE A 101 9.98 -4.09 -17.44
C PHE A 101 8.87 -4.64 -18.34
N ASN A 102 8.79 -5.96 -18.39
CA ASN A 102 7.81 -6.69 -19.16
C ASN A 102 7.02 -7.61 -18.24
N PHE A 103 5.78 -7.24 -17.93
CA PHE A 103 4.89 -8.04 -17.08
C PHE A 103 3.44 -7.60 -17.27
N THR A 104 2.52 -8.42 -16.79
CA THR A 104 1.09 -8.10 -16.72
C THR A 104 0.70 -7.75 -15.29
N GLY A 105 0.21 -6.55 -15.06
CA GLY A 105 -0.46 -6.14 -13.84
C GLY A 105 -1.92 -6.55 -13.89
N VAL A 106 -2.41 -7.20 -12.83
CA VAL A 106 -3.82 -7.60 -12.68
C VAL A 106 -4.36 -7.00 -11.40
N THR A 107 -5.54 -6.39 -11.49
CA THR A 107 -6.27 -5.81 -10.35
C THR A 107 -7.67 -6.41 -10.27
N ALA A 108 -8.04 -6.89 -9.09
CA ALA A 108 -9.42 -7.20 -8.74
C ALA A 108 -9.73 -6.62 -7.36
N ASP A 109 -10.47 -5.52 -7.27
CA ASP A 109 -10.89 -4.90 -6.01
C ASP A 109 -12.42 -4.91 -5.97
N PHE A 110 -13.01 -5.53 -4.95
CA PHE A 110 -14.45 -5.58 -4.70
C PHE A 110 -14.74 -5.04 -3.30
N ARG A 111 -15.77 -4.19 -3.19
CA ARG A 111 -16.20 -3.58 -1.94
C ARG A 111 -17.72 -3.55 -1.85
N GLN A 112 -18.24 -3.86 -0.67
CA GLN A 112 -19.66 -3.88 -0.37
C GLN A 112 -19.92 -3.10 0.92
N TYR A 113 -20.95 -2.25 0.89
CA TYR A 113 -21.40 -1.48 2.04
C TYR A 113 -22.88 -1.74 2.28
N LYS A 114 -23.25 -1.91 3.55
CA LYS A 114 -24.63 -2.12 3.95
C LYS A 114 -24.94 -1.29 5.19
N TYR A 115 -25.79 -0.30 5.02
CA TYR A 115 -26.31 0.48 6.14
C TYR A 115 -27.37 -0.32 6.89
N LEU A 116 -27.17 -0.51 8.18
CA LEU A 116 -28.04 -1.21 9.12
C LEU A 116 -28.22 -0.29 10.35
N LYS A 117 -29.08 0.72 10.24
CA LYS A 117 -29.24 1.77 11.27
C LYS A 117 -29.22 1.17 12.69
N PRO A 118 -28.37 1.66 13.61
CA PRO A 118 -27.50 2.84 13.48
C PRO A 118 -26.11 2.59 12.90
N ILE A 119 -25.75 1.35 12.56
CA ILE A 119 -24.40 0.99 12.09
C ILE A 119 -24.34 0.83 10.56
N SER A 120 -23.13 0.74 10.02
CA SER A 120 -22.86 0.29 8.66
C SER A 120 -21.84 -0.85 8.68
N LEU A 121 -22.03 -1.82 7.81
CA LEU A 121 -21.07 -2.89 7.57
C LEU A 121 -20.33 -2.59 6.26
N ALA A 122 -19.02 -2.73 6.27
CA ALA A 122 -18.19 -2.59 5.09
C ALA A 122 -17.28 -3.80 4.93
N PHE A 123 -17.20 -4.31 3.70
CA PHE A 123 -16.34 -5.42 3.32
C PHE A 123 -15.54 -5.06 2.08
N ARG A 124 -14.25 -5.43 2.07
CA ARG A 124 -13.35 -5.30 0.91
C ARG A 124 -12.61 -6.61 0.70
N ALA A 125 -12.49 -7.02 -0.55
CA ALA A 125 -11.56 -8.03 -1.02
C ALA A 125 -10.79 -7.46 -2.21
N MET A 126 -9.47 -7.44 -2.14
CA MET A 126 -8.61 -6.87 -3.16
C MET A 126 -7.45 -7.82 -3.47
N HIS A 127 -7.24 -8.06 -4.75
CA HIS A 127 -6.05 -8.67 -5.31
C HIS A 127 -5.35 -7.68 -6.22
N TYR A 128 -4.04 -7.52 -6.05
CA TYR A 128 -3.19 -6.85 -7.01
C TYR A 128 -1.94 -7.67 -7.20
N GLY A 129 -1.59 -7.95 -8.46
CA GLY A 129 -0.45 -8.80 -8.76
C GLY A 129 0.25 -8.43 -10.06
N ARG A 130 1.57 -8.55 -10.03
CA ARG A 130 2.44 -8.45 -11.20
C ARG A 130 2.85 -9.86 -11.61
N TYR A 131 2.60 -10.21 -12.86
CA TYR A 131 2.74 -11.57 -13.38
C TYR A 131 3.67 -11.62 -14.59
N GLY A 132 4.58 -12.59 -14.59
CA GLY A 132 5.48 -12.86 -15.70
C GLY A 132 6.67 -11.91 -15.79
N GLY A 133 7.51 -12.18 -16.80
CA GLY A 133 8.77 -11.51 -17.11
C GLY A 133 9.59 -11.15 -15.88
N ASN A 134 10.01 -9.89 -15.78
CA ASN A 134 10.85 -9.38 -14.71
C ASN A 134 10.08 -8.57 -13.65
N SER A 135 8.82 -8.94 -13.38
CA SER A 135 7.96 -8.26 -12.40
C SER A 135 8.54 -8.20 -10.97
N GLU A 136 9.44 -9.11 -10.63
CA GLU A 136 10.06 -9.28 -9.30
C GLU A 136 11.36 -8.49 -9.12
N GLU A 137 11.88 -7.87 -10.19
CA GLU A 137 13.04 -6.96 -10.12
C GLU A 137 12.66 -5.55 -9.67
N LEU A 138 11.37 -5.23 -9.77
CA LEU A 138 10.79 -4.00 -9.25
C LEU A 138 10.68 -4.05 -7.72
N TYR A 139 10.69 -2.86 -7.09
CA TYR A 139 10.44 -2.76 -5.65
C TYR A 139 9.17 -3.53 -5.26
N PRO A 140 9.22 -4.37 -4.22
CA PRO A 140 8.13 -5.28 -3.92
C PRO A 140 6.91 -4.55 -3.37
N LEU A 141 5.73 -5.15 -3.54
CA LEU A 141 4.52 -4.69 -2.87
C LEU A 141 4.70 -4.96 -1.39
N TYR A 142 4.33 -3.99 -0.56
CA TYR A 142 4.37 -4.13 0.88
C TYR A 142 2.94 -4.21 1.43
N LEU A 143 2.59 -5.36 2.02
CA LEU A 143 1.28 -5.65 2.59
C LEU A 143 1.06 -4.94 3.93
N GLY A 144 2.13 -4.67 4.68
CA GLY A 144 2.05 -4.06 6.01
C GLY A 144 1.74 -2.56 6.03
N SER A 145 1.51 -1.96 4.85
CA SER A 145 1.06 -0.59 4.76
C SER A 145 -0.31 -0.39 5.40
N PRO A 146 -0.54 0.70 6.16
CA PRO A 146 -1.81 0.93 6.88
C PRO A 146 -3.08 1.04 6.03
N TRP A 147 -2.95 1.23 4.71
CA TRP A 147 -4.07 1.22 3.77
C TRP A 147 -4.48 -0.20 3.30
N TYR A 148 -3.67 -1.20 3.61
CA TYR A 148 -3.97 -2.63 3.44
C TYR A 148 -4.27 -3.26 4.79
N LEU A 149 -3.28 -3.31 5.69
CA LEU A 149 -3.37 -3.92 7.01
C LEU A 149 -2.87 -2.92 8.07
N ARG A 150 -3.74 -2.55 9.00
CA ARG A 150 -3.37 -1.65 10.11
C ARG A 150 -2.55 -2.37 11.16
N GLY A 151 -1.61 -1.65 11.78
CA GLY A 151 -0.82 -2.15 12.92
C GLY A 151 0.48 -2.89 12.58
N LEU A 152 0.90 -2.92 11.32
CA LEU A 152 2.14 -3.57 10.87
C LEU A 152 3.27 -2.60 10.50
N ASN A 153 2.97 -1.31 10.40
CA ASN A 153 3.95 -0.27 10.04
C ASN A 153 4.66 0.32 11.28
N SER A 154 5.29 -0.53 12.09
CA SER A 154 6.02 -0.12 13.29
C SER A 154 7.20 -1.05 13.57
N GLN A 155 8.21 -0.56 14.29
CA GLN A 155 9.32 -1.40 14.74
C GLN A 155 8.84 -2.60 15.57
N SER A 156 7.78 -2.41 16.36
CA SER A 156 7.16 -3.48 17.15
C SER A 156 6.59 -4.62 16.28
N ALA A 157 6.25 -4.35 15.02
CA ALA A 157 5.82 -5.39 14.09
C ALA A 157 7.00 -6.27 13.63
N VAL A 158 8.20 -5.73 13.51
CA VAL A 158 9.40 -6.54 13.20
C VAL A 158 9.69 -7.50 14.36
N ASP A 159 9.70 -6.99 15.58
CA ASP A 159 9.99 -7.78 16.78
C ASP A 159 8.98 -8.91 16.99
N ILE A 160 7.70 -8.66 16.70
CA ILE A 160 6.65 -9.67 16.93
C ILE A 160 6.68 -10.80 15.91
N PHE A 161 7.07 -10.51 14.66
CA PHE A 161 7.27 -11.56 13.65
C PHE A 161 8.40 -12.49 14.07
N ALA A 162 9.55 -11.93 14.47
CA ALA A 162 10.70 -12.70 14.92
C ALA A 162 10.35 -13.64 16.10
N ARG A 163 9.59 -13.16 17.09
CA ARG A 163 9.14 -14.00 18.23
C ARG A 163 8.19 -15.13 17.86
N ASN A 164 7.44 -14.97 16.77
CA ASN A 164 6.46 -15.96 16.30
C ASN A 164 7.05 -16.90 15.24
N ASN A 165 8.39 -16.95 15.08
CA ASN A 165 9.07 -17.69 14.00
C ASN A 165 8.51 -17.34 12.61
N ARG A 166 8.21 -16.06 12.40
CA ARG A 166 7.78 -15.49 11.12
C ARG A 166 8.83 -14.50 10.64
N ASP A 167 8.95 -14.38 9.32
CA ASP A 167 9.83 -13.40 8.70
C ASP A 167 9.03 -12.14 8.32
N PHE A 168 9.61 -10.97 8.50
CA PHE A 168 9.00 -9.73 8.01
C PHE A 168 8.89 -9.72 6.48
N ASP A 169 9.74 -10.49 5.79
CA ASP A 169 9.67 -10.72 4.35
C ASP A 169 8.38 -11.43 3.90
N GLU A 170 7.60 -12.01 4.84
CA GLU A 170 6.26 -12.54 4.56
C GLU A 170 5.25 -11.42 4.18
N LEU A 171 5.59 -10.14 4.41
CA LEU A 171 4.78 -8.97 4.04
C LEU A 171 5.13 -8.40 2.67
N VAL A 172 6.12 -8.94 1.96
CA VAL A 172 6.54 -8.43 0.65
C VAL A 172 6.31 -9.44 -0.48
N GLY A 173 5.96 -8.95 -1.66
CA GLY A 173 5.69 -9.82 -2.81
C GLY A 173 5.50 -9.05 -4.12
N SER A 174 5.48 -9.76 -5.23
CA SER A 174 5.00 -9.20 -6.51
C SER A 174 3.46 -9.22 -6.60
N LYS A 175 2.81 -9.98 -5.72
CA LYS A 175 1.35 -10.18 -5.63
C LYS A 175 0.89 -10.05 -4.18
N ILE A 176 -0.28 -9.44 -3.98
CA ILE A 176 -0.94 -9.31 -2.68
C ILE A 176 -2.42 -9.61 -2.79
N PHE A 177 -2.96 -10.20 -1.73
CA PHE A 177 -4.39 -10.30 -1.48
C PHE A 177 -4.70 -9.67 -0.13
N VAL A 178 -5.75 -8.87 -0.07
CA VAL A 178 -6.17 -8.09 1.09
C VAL A 178 -7.68 -8.30 1.28
N SER A 179 -8.09 -8.53 2.52
CA SER A 179 -9.48 -8.57 2.93
C SER A 179 -9.67 -7.68 4.14
N ASN A 180 -10.67 -6.81 4.13
CA ASN A 180 -10.98 -5.93 5.25
C ASN A 180 -12.47 -6.03 5.58
N PHE A 181 -12.78 -6.06 6.87
CA PHE A 181 -14.14 -5.99 7.38
C PHE A 181 -14.24 -4.91 8.46
N GLU A 182 -15.23 -4.04 8.34
CA GLU A 182 -15.47 -2.97 9.32
C GLU A 182 -16.94 -2.93 9.75
N ILE A 183 -17.13 -2.74 11.06
CA ILE A 183 -18.40 -2.31 11.65
C ILE A 183 -18.23 -0.83 11.99
N ARG A 184 -19.02 0.03 11.35
CA ARG A 184 -18.90 1.48 11.41
C ARG A 184 -20.12 2.06 12.11
N LEU A 185 -19.89 2.92 13.09
CA LEU A 185 -20.93 3.69 13.78
C LEU A 185 -20.72 5.16 13.43
N PRO A 186 -21.62 5.79 12.63
CA PRO A 186 -21.63 7.22 12.46
C PRO A 186 -21.83 7.89 13.83
N PHE A 187 -20.75 8.46 14.36
CA PHE A 187 -20.65 8.84 15.76
C PHE A 187 -21.15 10.27 15.96
N THR A 188 -20.62 11.23 15.20
CA THR A 188 -21.07 12.62 15.23
C THR A 188 -21.46 13.09 13.83
N GLY A 189 -22.61 13.77 13.69
CA GLY A 189 -23.07 14.28 12.39
C GLY A 189 -24.57 14.61 12.36
N PRO A 190 -25.22 14.59 11.18
CA PRO A 190 -26.65 14.82 11.04
C PRO A 190 -27.46 13.76 11.80
N GLU A 191 -28.52 14.22 12.47
CA GLU A 191 -29.39 13.41 13.34
C GLU A 191 -30.05 12.22 12.63
N GLN A 192 -30.17 12.27 11.30
CA GLN A 192 -30.75 11.21 10.48
C GLN A 192 -29.93 9.92 10.52
N ILE A 193 -28.59 10.04 10.62
CA ILE A 193 -27.66 8.92 10.45
C ILE A 193 -26.65 8.76 11.59
N ALA A 194 -26.36 9.82 12.35
CA ALA A 194 -25.35 9.82 13.42
C ALA A 194 -25.95 9.63 14.81
N LEU A 195 -25.16 9.04 15.71
CA LEU A 195 -25.55 8.84 17.11
C LEU A 195 -25.65 10.17 17.87
N ILE A 196 -24.68 11.07 17.68
CA ILE A 196 -24.61 12.39 18.32
C ILE A 196 -24.79 13.45 17.26
N LYS A 197 -25.80 14.31 17.44
CA LYS A 197 -26.05 15.42 16.53
C LYS A 197 -24.88 16.41 16.56
N SER A 198 -24.31 16.70 15.40
CA SER A 198 -23.31 17.75 15.22
C SER A 198 -23.44 18.37 13.83
N GLY A 199 -23.38 19.70 13.78
CA GLY A 199 -23.34 20.46 12.53
C GLY A 199 -21.92 20.79 12.05
N PHE A 200 -20.90 20.47 12.84
CA PHE A 200 -19.51 20.86 12.56
C PHE A 200 -18.51 19.70 12.63
N LEU A 201 -18.81 18.65 13.39
CA LEU A 201 -17.93 17.49 13.57
C LEU A 201 -18.59 16.26 12.95
N PHE A 202 -17.98 15.76 11.88
CA PHE A 202 -18.43 14.57 11.18
C PHE A 202 -17.45 13.42 11.45
N SER A 203 -17.90 12.38 12.14
CA SER A 203 -17.02 11.28 12.54
C SER A 203 -17.69 9.91 12.52
N ASP A 204 -16.91 8.88 12.23
CA ASP A 204 -17.31 7.47 12.26
C ASP A 204 -16.37 6.68 13.19
N LEU A 205 -16.92 6.00 14.19
CA LEU A 205 -16.19 5.06 15.05
C LEU A 205 -16.25 3.67 14.41
N ASN A 206 -15.11 3.02 14.20
CA ASN A 206 -15.05 1.76 13.48
C ASN A 206 -14.35 0.67 14.28
N LEU A 207 -14.93 -0.52 14.31
CA LEU A 207 -14.26 -1.77 14.66
C LEU A 207 -13.84 -2.46 13.37
N PHE A 208 -12.62 -3.00 13.31
CA PHE A 208 -12.12 -3.61 12.08
C PHE A 208 -11.37 -4.92 12.30
N VAL A 209 -11.37 -5.74 11.24
CA VAL A 209 -10.50 -6.89 11.05
C VAL A 209 -9.91 -6.80 9.65
N ASP A 210 -8.59 -6.80 9.56
CA ASP A 210 -7.83 -6.80 8.32
C ASP A 210 -7.13 -8.16 8.17
N ALA A 211 -7.06 -8.66 6.96
CA ALA A 211 -6.32 -9.86 6.62
C ALA A 211 -5.61 -9.68 5.28
N GLY A 212 -4.48 -10.34 5.10
CA GLY A 212 -3.84 -10.39 3.80
C GLY A 212 -2.67 -11.34 3.71
N VAL A 213 -2.19 -11.53 2.50
CA VAL A 213 -1.02 -12.36 2.17
C VAL A 213 -0.27 -11.74 0.99
N ALA A 214 1.05 -11.80 1.03
CA ALA A 214 1.93 -11.40 -0.05
C ALA A 214 2.73 -12.61 -0.55
N TRP A 215 2.99 -12.64 -1.85
CA TRP A 215 3.80 -13.70 -2.47
C TRP A 215 4.43 -13.24 -3.79
N TYR A 216 5.45 -13.97 -4.22
CA TYR A 216 6.09 -13.88 -5.52
C TYR A 216 5.60 -15.02 -6.42
N ASP A 217 5.75 -16.25 -5.93
CA ASP A 217 5.40 -17.50 -6.61
C ASP A 217 4.34 -18.30 -5.84
N PHE A 218 3.53 -19.07 -6.56
CA PHE A 218 2.49 -19.90 -5.95
C PHE A 218 3.06 -21.11 -5.17
N ASP A 219 4.29 -21.50 -5.42
CA ASP A 219 4.99 -22.54 -4.67
C ASP A 219 5.23 -22.15 -3.20
N GLN A 220 5.21 -20.84 -2.87
CA GLN A 220 5.28 -20.36 -1.48
C GLN A 220 4.09 -20.78 -0.61
N PHE A 221 3.00 -21.27 -1.20
CA PHE A 221 1.86 -21.84 -0.46
C PHE A 221 2.04 -23.33 -0.15
N LYS A 222 3.04 -24.01 -0.73
CA LYS A 222 3.30 -25.43 -0.48
C LYS A 222 4.16 -25.57 0.79
N SER A 223 3.59 -26.12 1.86
CA SER A 223 4.27 -26.23 3.15
C SER A 223 5.44 -27.23 3.22
N ALA A 224 5.77 -27.94 2.13
CA ALA A 224 6.65 -29.12 2.16
C ALA A 224 7.78 -29.13 1.10
N GLY A 225 8.06 -28.01 0.43
CA GLY A 225 9.16 -27.91 -0.53
C GLY A 225 10.29 -27.03 0.00
N GLU A 226 11.55 -27.38 -0.31
CA GLU A 226 12.63 -26.39 -0.28
C GLU A 226 12.25 -25.29 -1.26
N LEU A 227 11.84 -24.13 -0.75
CA LEU A 227 11.74 -22.95 -1.58
C LEU A 227 13.13 -22.68 -2.14
N PRO A 228 13.28 -22.37 -3.44
CA PRO A 228 14.55 -21.83 -3.92
C PRO A 228 14.87 -20.64 -3.00
N GLY A 229 16.03 -20.68 -2.34
CA GLY A 229 16.37 -20.00 -1.06
C GLY A 229 16.32 -18.46 -1.02
N ARG A 230 15.52 -17.85 -1.89
CA ARG A 230 15.20 -16.44 -1.98
C ARG A 230 13.86 -16.07 -1.34
N PHE A 231 12.94 -17.02 -1.14
CA PHE A 231 11.57 -16.71 -0.72
C PHE A 231 11.17 -17.40 0.59
N VAL A 232 10.34 -16.71 1.38
CA VAL A 232 9.70 -17.26 2.59
C VAL A 232 8.32 -17.81 2.26
N ASN A 233 7.81 -18.76 3.04
CA ASN A 233 6.46 -19.30 2.82
C ASN A 233 5.40 -18.19 2.92
N ALA A 234 4.47 -18.17 1.98
CA ALA A 234 3.35 -17.24 1.97
C ALA A 234 2.35 -17.62 3.07
N LYS A 235 2.24 -16.78 4.09
CA LYS A 235 1.36 -17.02 5.24
C LYS A 235 0.42 -15.83 5.42
N PRO A 236 -0.87 -16.03 5.68
CA PRO A 236 -1.77 -14.93 5.96
C PRO A 236 -1.40 -14.22 7.27
N ILE A 237 -1.64 -12.91 7.32
CA ILE A 237 -1.56 -12.07 8.52
C ILE A 237 -2.94 -11.50 8.74
N VAL A 238 -3.38 -11.51 10.00
CA VAL A 238 -4.64 -10.89 10.41
C VAL A 238 -4.32 -9.84 11.47
N THR A 239 -4.95 -8.67 11.37
CA THR A 239 -4.91 -7.64 12.41
C THR A 239 -6.33 -7.21 12.73
N THR A 240 -6.53 -6.68 13.94
CA THR A 240 -7.82 -6.16 14.37
C THR A 240 -7.64 -4.90 15.17
N GLY A 241 -8.69 -4.08 15.27
CA GLY A 241 -8.63 -2.93 16.14
C GLY A 241 -9.82 -2.01 16.04
N VAL A 242 -9.59 -0.80 16.53
CA VAL A 242 -10.56 0.28 16.55
C VAL A 242 -9.98 1.51 15.86
N SER A 243 -10.81 2.27 15.17
CA SER A 243 -10.41 3.54 14.55
C SER A 243 -11.49 4.58 14.73
N LEU A 244 -11.10 5.84 14.71
CA LEU A 244 -12.01 6.98 14.66
C LEU A 244 -11.69 7.76 13.39
N ARG A 245 -12.64 7.84 12.47
CA ARG A 245 -12.51 8.71 11.30
C ARG A 245 -13.14 10.05 11.61
N VAL A 246 -12.42 11.12 11.31
CA VAL A 246 -12.90 12.50 11.48
C VAL A 246 -12.71 13.24 10.17
N ASN A 247 -13.80 13.76 9.62
CA ASN A 247 -13.77 14.62 8.45
C ASN A 247 -13.53 16.07 8.90
N LEU A 248 -12.36 16.59 8.52
CA LEU A 248 -11.93 17.95 8.78
C LEU A 248 -12.40 18.85 7.64
N PHE A 249 -13.52 19.54 7.88
CA PHE A 249 -14.06 20.59 7.02
C PHE A 249 -14.32 20.18 5.56
N GLY A 250 -14.56 18.89 5.29
CA GLY A 250 -14.75 18.37 3.93
C GLY A 250 -13.48 18.27 3.08
N ALA A 251 -12.31 18.62 3.64
CA ALA A 251 -11.05 18.67 2.90
C ALA A 251 -10.18 17.42 3.13
N LEU A 252 -10.20 16.87 4.36
CA LEU A 252 -9.32 15.78 4.77
C LEU A 252 -10.05 14.86 5.76
N VAL A 253 -9.83 13.56 5.62
CA VAL A 253 -10.24 12.58 6.64
C VAL A 253 -9.00 12.11 7.38
N LEU A 254 -9.02 12.27 8.71
CA LEU A 254 -8.04 11.68 9.60
C LEU A 254 -8.60 10.39 10.21
N GLU A 255 -7.78 9.35 10.24
CA GLU A 255 -8.09 8.07 10.88
C GLU A 255 -6.97 7.71 11.86
N PRO A 256 -6.98 8.23 13.10
CA PRO A 256 -6.29 7.58 14.20
C PRO A 256 -6.86 6.17 14.40
N TYR A 257 -5.97 5.19 14.56
CA TYR A 257 -6.34 3.81 14.84
C TYR A 257 -5.48 3.21 15.94
N TYR A 258 -6.04 2.22 16.62
CA TYR A 258 -5.35 1.38 17.59
C TYR A 258 -5.55 -0.07 17.17
N ALA A 259 -4.48 -0.69 16.68
CA ALA A 259 -4.50 -1.97 16.00
C ALA A 259 -3.62 -2.99 16.73
N ARG A 260 -3.96 -4.27 16.62
CA ARG A 260 -3.19 -5.39 17.16
C ARG A 260 -3.07 -6.49 16.11
N PRO A 261 -1.86 -6.87 15.69
CA PRO A 261 -1.66 -8.09 14.92
C PRO A 261 -2.10 -9.32 15.71
N LEU A 262 -2.73 -10.30 15.06
CA LEU A 262 -3.16 -11.55 15.70
C LEU A 262 -2.02 -12.58 15.70
N LEU A 263 -0.88 -12.19 16.27
CA LEU A 263 0.25 -13.05 16.58
C LEU A 263 0.40 -13.18 18.09
N GLN A 264 1.04 -14.26 18.58
CA GLN A 264 1.25 -14.45 20.01
C GLN A 264 2.05 -13.28 20.59
N GLU A 265 1.70 -12.85 21.79
CA GLU A 265 2.30 -11.71 22.51
C GLU A 265 2.22 -10.33 21.81
N SER A 266 1.39 -10.20 20.77
CA SER A 266 1.27 -8.93 20.05
C SER A 266 0.76 -7.82 20.96
N LYS A 267 1.43 -6.68 20.89
CA LYS A 267 0.99 -5.44 21.54
C LYS A 267 0.08 -4.65 20.61
N TRP A 268 -0.71 -3.77 21.23
CA TRP A 268 -1.45 -2.78 20.49
C TRP A 268 -0.52 -1.67 19.99
N VAL A 269 -0.80 -1.16 18.80
CA VAL A 269 -0.02 -0.15 18.11
C VAL A 269 -0.95 0.97 17.69
N PHE A 270 -0.58 2.20 18.04
CA PHE A 270 -1.24 3.39 17.56
C PHE A 270 -0.69 3.77 16.18
N GLY A 271 -1.57 4.23 15.30
CA GLY A 271 -1.16 4.84 14.04
C GLY A 271 -2.16 5.88 13.55
N LEU A 272 -1.77 6.58 12.50
CA LEU A 272 -2.55 7.67 11.92
C LEU A 272 -2.56 7.55 10.40
N ASN A 273 -3.76 7.61 9.83
CA ASN A 273 -4.02 7.55 8.41
C ASN A 273 -4.63 8.87 7.92
N PHE A 274 -4.31 9.23 6.68
CA PHE A 274 -4.81 10.42 5.97
C PHE A 274 -5.65 10.02 4.75
N ILE A 275 -6.45 8.97 4.91
CA ILE A 275 -7.26 8.41 3.84
C ILE A 275 -8.74 8.47 4.24
N PRO A 276 -9.65 8.80 3.30
CA PRO A 276 -11.07 8.57 3.53
C PRO A 276 -11.32 7.08 3.72
N GLY A 277 -12.39 6.74 4.44
CA GLY A 277 -12.81 5.35 4.55
C GLY A 277 -13.12 4.80 3.16
N TRP A 278 -12.69 3.57 2.91
CA TRP A 278 -12.94 2.92 1.64
C TRP A 278 -14.38 2.48 1.51
#